data_AF-A0A1G2XQJ5-F1
#
_entry.id   AF-A0A1G2XQJ5-F1
#
_cell.length_a   1.000
_cell.length_b   1.000
_cell.length_c   1.000
_cell.angle_alpha   90.00
_cell.angle_beta   90.00
_cell.angle_gamma   90.00
#
_symmetry.space_group_name_H-M   'P 1'
#
loop_
_entity.id
_entity.type
_entity.pdbx_description
1 polymer ?
#
loop_
_entity_poly.entity_id
_entity_poly.type
_entity_poly.pdbx_seq_one_letter_code
_entity_poly.pdbx_strand_id
1 'polypeptide(L)'
;MGFVVASAATILLVSKSAKGIHEIDDLLFGNVLVSTPYQIYFMLGIIACIFITHFLFYKEFTAVTLDFEMARTSGIRARFWELMLYLTIGAAISIGIRTSGNLLITTFLIMPAVNGLLLANRMKNVFIIAVTVGIISALTGFYLSYYFDFPTSPCIVATLFAILCLTLPFRFFYRKS
;
A
#
# COMPACT_ATOMS: atom_id res chain seq x y z
N MET A 1 12.45 -14.21 -7.76
CA MET A 1 12.52 -14.86 -9.07
C MET A 1 11.17 -15.43 -9.53
N GLY A 2 10.44 -16.21 -8.73
CA GLY A 2 9.13 -16.78 -9.13
C GLY A 2 8.04 -15.76 -9.51
N PHE A 3 7.96 -14.63 -8.79
CA PHE A 3 7.00 -13.56 -9.10
C PHE A 3 7.23 -12.94 -10.49
N VAL A 4 8.49 -12.69 -10.85
CA VAL A 4 8.87 -12.10 -12.15
C VAL A 4 8.52 -13.03 -13.31
N VAL A 5 8.71 -14.34 -13.12
CA VAL A 5 8.37 -15.36 -14.14
C VAL A 5 6.85 -15.48 -14.31
N ALA A 6 6.08 -15.47 -13.21
CA ALA A 6 4.62 -15.50 -13.26
C ALA A 6 4.02 -14.23 -13.90
N SER A 7 4.57 -13.05 -13.57
CA SER A 7 4.17 -11.78 -14.19
C SER A 7 4.52 -11.75 -15.68
N ALA A 8 5.71 -12.21 -16.08
CA ALA A 8 6.11 -12.28 -17.49
C ALA A 8 5.23 -13.23 -18.31
N ALA A 9 4.91 -14.41 -17.75
CA ALA A 9 3.99 -15.37 -18.39
C ALA A 9 2.57 -14.80 -18.54
N THR A 10 2.08 -14.06 -17.53
CA THR A 10 0.76 -13.43 -17.56
C THR A 10 0.71 -12.32 -18.62
N ILE A 11 1.72 -11.46 -18.68
CA ILE A 11 1.81 -10.36 -19.66
C ILE A 11 1.88 -10.91 -21.09
N LEU A 12 2.61 -11.99 -21.34
CA LEU A 12 2.69 -12.63 -22.65
C LEU A 12 1.36 -13.24 -23.12
N LEU A 13 0.58 -13.84 -22.21
CA LEU A 13 -0.74 -14.39 -22.51
C LEU A 13 -1.77 -13.30 -22.78
N VAL A 14 -1.72 -12.20 -22.03
CA VAL A 14 -2.62 -11.05 -22.17
C VAL A 14 -2.30 -10.25 -23.44
N SER A 15 -1.02 -10.03 -23.76
CA SER A 15 -0.58 -9.29 -24.96
C SER A 15 -1.05 -9.91 -26.29
N LYS A 16 -1.45 -11.19 -26.30
CA LYS A 16 -1.94 -11.88 -27.50
C LYS A 16 -3.46 -11.77 -27.69
N SER A 17 -4.18 -11.20 -26.74
CA SER A 17 -5.62 -10.95 -26.82
C SER A 17 -5.87 -9.53 -27.32
N ALA A 18 -6.65 -9.36 -28.40
CA ALA A 18 -6.89 -8.09 -29.10
C ALA A 18 -7.81 -7.10 -28.32
N LYS A 19 -7.58 -6.94 -27.01
CA LYS A 19 -8.42 -6.18 -26.06
C LYS A 19 -7.62 -5.16 -25.22
N GLY A 20 -6.39 -4.87 -25.64
CA GLY A 20 -5.36 -4.24 -24.82
C GLY A 20 -5.58 -2.80 -24.33
N ILE A 21 -6.60 -2.06 -24.78
CA ILE A 21 -6.83 -0.67 -24.29
C ILE A 21 -7.73 -0.68 -23.05
N HIS A 22 -8.85 -1.42 -23.07
CA HIS A 22 -9.76 -1.51 -21.92
C HIS A 22 -9.15 -2.24 -20.72
N GLU A 23 -8.31 -3.25 -20.95
CA GLU A 23 -7.62 -3.97 -19.88
C GLU A 23 -6.55 -3.11 -19.20
N ILE A 24 -5.95 -2.14 -19.91
CA ILE A 24 -5.00 -1.18 -19.32
C ILE A 24 -5.74 -0.20 -18.41
N ASP A 25 -6.90 0.32 -18.84
CA ASP A 25 -7.71 1.21 -18.00
C ASP A 25 -8.23 0.50 -16.75
N ASP A 26 -8.73 -0.74 -16.87
CA ASP A 26 -9.16 -1.54 -15.71
C ASP A 26 -8.01 -1.84 -14.74
N LEU A 27 -6.78 -2.04 -15.24
CA LEU A 27 -5.61 -2.31 -14.41
C LEU A 27 -5.06 -1.04 -13.73
N LEU A 28 -5.20 0.12 -14.38
CA LEU A 28 -4.77 1.42 -13.86
C LEU A 28 -5.77 2.00 -12.84
N PHE A 29 -7.07 1.92 -13.14
CA PHE A 29 -8.12 2.55 -12.35
C PHE A 29 -8.84 1.58 -11.40
N GLY A 30 -8.76 0.27 -11.67
CA GLY A 30 -9.47 -0.75 -10.90
C GLY A 30 -10.97 -0.75 -11.20
N ASN A 31 -11.58 -1.93 -11.22
CA ASN A 31 -13.04 -2.06 -11.38
C ASN A 31 -13.68 -2.44 -10.04
N VAL A 32 -13.94 -1.44 -9.20
CA VAL A 32 -14.60 -1.62 -7.89
C VAL A 32 -16.06 -2.10 -8.07
N LEU A 33 -16.68 -1.86 -9.22
CA LEU A 33 -18.10 -2.15 -9.47
C LEU A 33 -18.43 -3.64 -9.70
N VAL A 34 -17.43 -4.50 -9.94
CA VAL A 34 -17.63 -5.94 -10.23
C VAL A 34 -17.10 -6.82 -9.09
N SER A 35 -17.36 -6.44 -7.83
CA SER A 35 -17.05 -7.30 -6.68
C SER A 35 -18.29 -8.04 -6.18
N THR A 36 -18.34 -9.35 -6.40
CA THR A 36 -19.33 -10.24 -5.79
C THR A 36 -19.11 -10.28 -4.27
N PRO A 37 -20.16 -10.38 -3.41
CA PRO A 37 -20.02 -10.35 -1.95
C PRO A 37 -19.05 -11.40 -1.41
N TYR A 38 -18.96 -12.57 -2.06
CA TYR A 38 -17.98 -13.60 -1.72
C TYR A 38 -16.53 -13.13 -1.85
N GLN A 39 -16.21 -12.33 -2.88
CA GLN A 39 -14.86 -11.79 -3.07
C GLN A 39 -14.50 -10.79 -1.97
N ILE A 40 -15.47 -10.01 -1.49
CA ILE A 40 -15.28 -9.05 -0.41
C ILE A 40 -14.94 -9.78 0.89
N TYR A 41 -15.70 -10.81 1.27
CA TYR A 41 -15.42 -11.60 2.48
C TYR A 41 -14.05 -12.30 2.41
N PHE A 42 -13.68 -12.82 1.24
CA PHE A 42 -12.37 -13.45 1.04
C PHE A 42 -11.23 -12.44 1.18
N MET A 43 -11.34 -11.25 0.58
CA MET A 43 -10.37 -10.17 0.74
C MET A 43 -10.26 -9.73 2.20
N LEU A 44 -11.39 -9.57 2.89
CA LEU A 44 -11.44 -9.15 4.28
C LEU A 44 -10.77 -10.19 5.19
N GLY A 45 -10.98 -11.49 4.93
CA GLY A 45 -10.28 -12.58 5.63
C GLY A 45 -8.76 -12.54 5.46
N ILE A 46 -8.27 -12.27 4.24
CA ILE A 46 -6.83 -12.17 4.00
C ILE A 46 -6.25 -10.91 4.65
N ILE A 47 -6.91 -9.77 4.53
CA ILE A 47 -6.47 -8.52 5.17
C ILE A 47 -6.41 -8.70 6.69
N ALA A 48 -7.42 -9.34 7.29
CA ALA A 48 -7.42 -9.64 8.72
C ALA A 48 -6.25 -10.56 9.11
N CYS A 49 -5.97 -11.61 8.33
CA CYS A 49 -4.83 -12.51 8.56
C CYS A 49 -3.48 -11.76 8.49
N ILE A 50 -3.30 -10.92 7.47
CA ILE A 50 -2.10 -10.09 7.31
C ILE A 50 -1.95 -9.13 8.50
N PHE A 51 -3.03 -8.49 8.92
CA PHE A 51 -3.04 -7.54 10.03
C PHE A 51 -2.68 -8.23 11.35
N ILE A 52 -3.31 -9.37 11.65
CA ILE A 52 -3.02 -10.17 12.87
C ILE A 52 -1.55 -10.61 12.87
N THR A 53 -1.04 -11.08 11.74
CA THR A 53 0.37 -11.51 11.62
C THR A 53 1.32 -10.35 11.89
N HIS A 54 1.08 -9.17 11.31
CA HIS A 54 1.90 -7.98 11.55
C HIS A 54 1.80 -7.47 12.99
N PHE A 55 0.61 -7.56 13.60
CA PHE A 55 0.40 -7.12 14.97
C PHE A 55 1.11 -8.03 15.96
N LEU A 56 1.02 -9.36 15.78
CA LEU A 56 1.64 -10.35 16.67
C LEU A 56 3.17 -10.31 16.59
N PHE A 57 3.72 -10.14 15.38
CA PHE A 57 5.17 -10.14 15.11
C PHE A 57 5.74 -8.75 14.82
N TYR A 58 5.11 -7.70 15.38
CA TYR A 58 5.50 -6.31 15.16
C TYR A 58 6.99 -6.04 15.50
N LYS A 59 7.50 -6.69 16.55
CA LYS A 59 8.89 -6.48 17.02
C LYS A 59 9.90 -7.02 16.01
N GLU A 60 9.64 -8.22 15.51
CA GLU A 60 10.48 -8.94 14.56
C GLU A 60 10.50 -8.24 13.21
N PHE A 61 9.33 -7.83 12.70
CA PHE A 61 9.23 -7.05 11.47
C PHE A 61 9.92 -5.69 11.58
N THR A 62 9.75 -4.99 12.70
CA THR A 62 10.41 -3.69 12.91
C THR A 62 11.93 -3.84 12.99
N ALA A 63 12.43 -4.89 13.65
CA ALA A 63 13.86 -5.15 13.75
C ALA A 63 14.50 -5.38 12.37
N VAL A 64 13.89 -6.24 11.54
CA VAL A 64 14.39 -6.56 10.20
C VAL A 64 14.28 -5.38 9.24
N THR A 65 13.25 -4.54 9.38
CA THR A 65 13.05 -3.37 8.51
C THR A 65 14.01 -2.22 8.83
N LEU A 66 14.41 -2.07 10.10
CA LEU A 66 15.31 -1.01 10.54
C LEU A 66 16.78 -1.37 10.34
N ASP A 67 17.17 -2.56 10.79
CA ASP A 67 18.56 -3.01 10.75
C ASP A 67 18.63 -4.52 10.64
N PHE A 68 18.79 -4.99 9.39
CA PHE A 68 18.91 -6.40 9.08
C PHE A 68 20.13 -7.06 9.75
N GLU A 69 21.25 -6.35 9.83
CA GLU A 69 22.48 -6.90 10.42
C GLU A 69 22.38 -6.99 11.93
N MET A 70 21.80 -5.99 12.58
CA MET A 70 21.53 -6.00 14.02
C MET A 70 20.50 -7.09 14.38
N ALA A 71 19.47 -7.29 13.56
CA ALA A 71 18.50 -8.38 13.77
C ALA A 71 19.19 -9.75 13.66
N ARG A 72 20.08 -9.94 12.67
CA ARG A 72 20.81 -11.20 12.47
C ARG A 72 21.79 -11.50 13.61
N THR A 73 22.47 -10.48 14.13
CA THR A 73 23.43 -10.63 15.25
C THR A 73 22.72 -10.79 16.60
N SER A 74 21.49 -10.29 16.74
CA SER A 74 20.67 -10.41 17.96
C SER A 74 19.94 -11.77 18.12
N GLY A 75 20.28 -12.78 17.31
CA GLY A 75 19.70 -14.12 17.39
C GLY A 75 18.32 -14.27 16.75
N ILE A 76 17.79 -13.22 16.11
CA ILE A 76 16.55 -13.29 15.34
C ILE A 76 16.86 -13.98 14.00
N ARG A 77 15.95 -14.87 13.55
CA ARG A 77 16.03 -15.48 12.21
C ARG A 77 15.68 -14.44 11.14
N ALA A 78 16.53 -13.43 10.96
CA ALA A 78 16.27 -12.24 10.13
C ALA A 78 15.78 -12.60 8.71
N ARG A 79 16.43 -13.57 8.04
CA ARG A 79 16.00 -14.06 6.72
C ARG A 79 14.58 -14.63 6.68
N PHE A 80 14.15 -15.33 7.72
CA PHE A 80 12.79 -15.90 7.78
C PHE A 80 11.75 -14.80 7.93
N TRP A 81 12.02 -13.83 8.80
CA TRP A 81 11.12 -12.70 9.03
C TRP A 81 11.09 -11.72 7.86
N GLU A 82 12.22 -11.49 7.19
CA GLU A 82 12.30 -10.75 5.93
C GLU A 82 11.44 -11.41 4.85
N LEU A 83 11.57 -12.74 4.68
CA LEU A 83 10.75 -13.48 3.73
C LEU A 83 9.26 -13.39 4.07
N MET A 84 8.88 -13.55 5.34
CA MET A 84 7.49 -13.39 5.80
C MET A 84 6.95 -11.98 5.55
N LEU A 85 7.77 -10.94 5.75
CA LEU A 85 7.40 -9.56 5.48
C LEU A 85 7.15 -9.35 3.99
N TYR A 86 8.05 -9.83 3.13
CA TYR A 86 7.88 -9.72 1.69
C TYR A 86 6.70 -10.53 1.15
N LEU A 87 6.43 -11.69 1.73
CA LEU A 87 5.26 -12.50 1.36
C LEU A 87 3.95 -11.79 1.73
N THR A 88 3.86 -11.19 2.91
CA THR A 88 2.65 -10.49 3.34
C THR A 88 2.44 -9.19 2.57
N ILE A 89 3.51 -8.41 2.31
CA ILE A 89 3.46 -7.22 1.44
C ILE A 89 3.04 -7.62 0.01
N GLY A 90 3.67 -8.66 -0.55
CA GLY A 90 3.35 -9.16 -1.89
C GLY A 90 1.89 -9.62 -2.01
N ALA A 91 1.38 -10.33 -1.01
CA ALA A 91 -0.02 -10.73 -0.95
C ALA A 91 -0.96 -9.51 -0.86
N ALA A 92 -0.65 -8.53 -0.01
CA ALA A 92 -1.43 -7.30 0.12
C ALA A 92 -1.49 -6.52 -1.20
N ILE A 93 -0.34 -6.35 -1.88
CA ILE A 93 -0.25 -5.70 -3.19
C ILE A 93 -1.06 -6.47 -4.23
N SER A 94 -0.88 -7.79 -4.32
CA SER A 94 -1.55 -8.63 -5.31
C SER A 94 -3.08 -8.54 -5.21
N ILE A 95 -3.61 -8.50 -3.98
CA ILE A 95 -5.06 -8.39 -3.74
C ILE A 95 -5.52 -6.96 -4.02
N GLY A 96 -4.75 -5.97 -3.58
CA GLY A 96 -5.06 -4.57 -3.82
C GLY A 96 -5.19 -4.25 -5.30
N ILE A 97 -4.27 -4.74 -6.16
CA ILE A 97 -4.19 -4.31 -7.58
C ILE A 97 -5.49 -4.65 -8.29
N ARG A 98 -6.06 -5.81 -7.96
CA ARG A 98 -7.30 -6.29 -8.55
C ARG A 98 -8.52 -5.44 -8.19
N THR A 99 -8.52 -4.80 -7.01
CA THR A 99 -9.66 -4.03 -6.50
C THR A 99 -9.53 -2.54 -6.82
N SER A 100 -8.34 -1.98 -6.61
CA SER A 100 -8.13 -0.53 -6.60
C SER A 100 -7.26 -0.02 -7.76
N GLY A 101 -6.72 -0.92 -8.58
CA GLY A 101 -5.77 -0.57 -9.63
C GLY A 101 -4.35 -0.34 -9.11
N ASN A 102 -3.38 -0.44 -10.02
CA ASN A 102 -1.96 -0.36 -9.68
C ASN A 102 -1.55 1.03 -9.16
N LEU A 103 -2.12 2.11 -9.74
CA LEU A 103 -1.76 3.49 -9.42
C LEU A 103 -2.02 3.83 -7.94
N LEU A 104 -3.15 3.37 -7.40
CA LEU A 104 -3.52 3.66 -6.01
C LEU A 104 -2.53 2.99 -5.06
N ILE A 105 -2.16 1.74 -5.32
CA ILE A 105 -1.33 0.93 -4.40
C ILE A 105 0.10 1.42 -4.38
N THR A 106 0.66 1.74 -5.54
CA THR A 106 2.00 2.34 -5.59
C THR A 106 2.04 3.65 -4.82
N THR A 107 0.97 4.44 -4.90
CA THR A 107 0.86 5.70 -4.15
C THR A 107 0.72 5.45 -2.64
N PHE A 108 -0.15 4.53 -2.23
CA PHE A 108 -0.34 4.15 -0.82
C PHE A 108 0.87 3.50 -0.19
N LEU A 109 1.74 2.86 -0.98
CA LEU A 109 2.96 2.27 -0.44
C LEU A 109 4.00 3.34 -0.07
N ILE A 110 3.97 4.49 -0.76
CA ILE A 110 5.02 5.52 -0.66
C ILE A 110 4.53 6.75 0.13
N MET A 111 3.41 7.36 -0.27
CA MET A 111 2.96 8.66 0.26
C MET A 111 2.62 8.69 1.76
N PRO A 112 1.84 7.74 2.33
CA PRO A 112 1.55 7.78 3.75
C PRO A 112 2.80 7.55 4.60
N ALA A 113 3.74 6.72 4.13
CA ALA A 113 5.02 6.51 4.80
C ALA A 113 5.87 7.80 4.78
N VAL A 114 5.94 8.49 3.65
CA VAL A 114 6.63 9.79 3.53
C VAL A 114 6.00 10.83 4.47
N ASN A 115 4.68 10.93 4.52
CA ASN A 115 3.97 11.78 5.48
C ASN A 115 4.30 11.41 6.93
N GLY A 116 4.27 10.12 7.29
CA GLY A 116 4.65 9.67 8.63
C GLY A 116 6.08 10.05 9.01
N LEU A 117 7.04 9.84 8.10
CA LEU A 117 8.45 10.17 8.28
C LEU A 117 8.72 11.69 8.32
N LEU A 118 7.85 12.50 7.71
CA LEU A 118 7.92 13.95 7.77
C LEU A 118 7.49 14.48 9.15
N LEU A 119 6.45 13.90 9.76
CA LEU A 119 5.87 14.39 11.01
C LEU A 119 6.42 13.71 12.28
N ALA A 120 6.98 12.51 12.20
CA ALA A 120 7.42 11.76 13.38
C ALA A 120 8.88 11.30 13.31
N ASN A 121 9.53 11.31 14.49
CA ASN A 121 10.90 10.83 14.68
C ASN A 121 10.98 9.40 15.26
N ARG A 122 9.86 8.84 15.74
CA ARG A 122 9.79 7.47 16.28
C ARG A 122 8.98 6.59 15.36
N MET A 123 9.48 5.38 15.06
CA MET A 123 8.83 4.44 14.13
C MET A 123 7.39 4.09 14.50
N LYS A 124 7.08 3.98 15.80
CA LYS A 124 5.69 3.80 16.27
C LYS A 124 4.78 4.94 15.81
N ASN A 125 5.25 6.18 15.93
CA ASN A 125 4.48 7.36 15.54
C ASN A 125 4.42 7.49 14.01
N VAL A 126 5.49 7.15 13.29
CA VAL A 126 5.50 7.09 11.82
C VAL A 126 4.40 6.15 11.33
N PHE A 127 4.29 4.96 11.92
CA PHE A 127 3.26 3.98 11.55
C PHE A 127 1.84 4.50 11.83
N ILE A 128 1.61 5.07 13.02
CA ILE A 128 0.29 5.63 13.39
C ILE A 128 -0.10 6.74 12.42
N ILE A 129 0.78 7.71 12.19
CA ILE A 129 0.52 8.84 11.29
C ILE A 129 0.29 8.36 9.86
N ALA A 130 1.10 7.42 9.36
CA ALA A 130 0.94 6.86 8.02
C ALA A 130 -0.44 6.20 7.85
N VAL A 131 -0.87 5.39 8.82
CA VAL A 131 -2.19 4.75 8.80
C VAL A 131 -3.31 5.80 8.86
N THR A 132 -3.21 6.78 9.76
CA THR A 132 -4.22 7.85 9.88
C THR A 132 -4.33 8.69 8.61
N VAL A 133 -3.20 9.09 8.01
CA VAL A 133 -3.18 9.83 6.74
C VAL A 133 -3.75 8.99 5.60
N GLY A 134 -3.42 7.69 5.54
CA GLY A 134 -3.99 6.76 4.57
C GLY A 134 -5.51 6.65 4.67
N ILE A 135 -6.05 6.52 5.89
CA ILE A 135 -7.50 6.44 6.11
C ILE A 135 -8.20 7.75 5.75
N ILE A 136 -7.68 8.89 6.21
CA ILE A 136 -8.27 10.21 5.96
C ILE A 136 -8.27 10.52 4.46
N SER A 137 -7.15 10.25 3.77
CA SER A 137 -7.05 10.48 2.32
C SER A 137 -7.98 9.57 1.52
N ALA A 138 -8.10 8.29 1.90
CA ALA A 138 -9.05 7.36 1.28
C ALA A 138 -10.50 7.83 1.45
N LEU A 139 -10.91 8.21 2.65
CA LEU A 139 -12.27 8.69 2.93
C LEU A 139 -12.58 10.00 2.20
N THR A 140 -11.68 10.97 2.26
CA THR A 140 -11.87 12.27 1.60
C THR A 140 -11.82 12.14 0.08
N GLY A 141 -10.89 11.34 -0.46
CA GLY A 141 -10.78 11.09 -1.90
C GLY A 141 -11.97 10.31 -2.46
N PHE A 142 -12.49 9.34 -1.70
CA PHE A 142 -13.72 8.62 -2.04
C PHE A 142 -14.93 9.56 -2.03
N TYR A 143 -15.07 10.41 -1.02
CA TYR A 143 -16.16 11.38 -0.93
C TYR A 143 -16.12 12.40 -2.08
N LEU A 144 -14.94 12.89 -2.46
CA LEU A 144 -14.77 13.76 -3.63
C LEU A 144 -15.11 13.03 -4.93
N SER A 145 -14.66 11.79 -5.10
CA SER A 145 -14.99 10.97 -6.27
C SER A 145 -16.49 10.77 -6.42
N TYR A 146 -17.21 10.53 -5.31
CA TYR A 146 -18.67 10.38 -5.31
C TYR A 146 -19.41 11.67 -5.70
N TYR A 147 -18.91 12.84 -5.30
CA TYR A 147 -19.60 14.11 -5.58
C TYR A 147 -19.31 14.66 -6.99
N PHE A 148 -18.10 14.42 -7.50
CA PHE A 148 -17.65 14.97 -8.78
C PHE A 148 -17.65 13.95 -9.94
N ASP A 149 -18.15 12.73 -9.71
CA ASP A 149 -18.17 11.62 -10.69
C ASP A 149 -16.79 11.30 -11.32
N PHE A 150 -15.70 11.63 -10.63
CA PHE A 150 -14.34 11.34 -11.07
C PHE A 150 -13.90 9.92 -10.69
N PRO A 151 -12.93 9.31 -11.42
CA PRO A 151 -12.36 8.02 -11.05
C PRO A 151 -11.78 8.04 -9.62
N THR A 152 -12.17 7.05 -8.81
CA THR A 152 -11.87 7.02 -7.37
C THR A 152 -10.38 6.98 -7.07
N SER A 153 -9.61 6.20 -7.82
CA SER A 153 -8.18 6.02 -7.58
C SER A 153 -7.37 7.32 -7.77
N PRO A 154 -7.49 8.06 -8.90
CA PRO A 154 -6.90 9.39 -9.05
C PRO A 154 -7.32 10.41 -7.98
N CYS A 155 -8.59 10.42 -7.55
CA CYS A 155 -9.05 11.34 -6.50
C CYS A 155 -8.33 11.09 -5.17
N ILE A 156 -8.15 9.83 -4.77
CA ILE A 156 -7.44 9.51 -3.53
C ILE A 156 -5.95 9.83 -3.65
N VAL A 157 -5.34 9.61 -4.82
CA VAL A 157 -3.94 10.03 -5.06
C VAL A 157 -3.79 11.55 -4.93
N ALA A 158 -4.73 12.31 -5.48
CA ALA A 158 -4.74 13.77 -5.37
C ALA A 158 -4.91 14.25 -3.92
N THR A 159 -5.77 13.62 -3.12
CA THR A 159 -5.92 13.98 -1.70
C THR A 159 -4.67 13.63 -0.88
N LEU A 160 -4.04 12.47 -1.12
CA LEU A 160 -2.75 12.13 -0.50
C LEU A 160 -1.67 13.15 -0.84
N PHE A 161 -1.59 13.57 -2.10
CA PHE A 161 -0.63 14.58 -2.55
C PHE A 161 -0.93 15.95 -1.91
N ALA A 162 -2.21 16.35 -1.82
CA ALA A 162 -2.61 17.58 -1.15
C ALA A 162 -2.20 17.58 0.34
N ILE A 163 -2.42 16.48 1.05
CA ILE A 163 -1.98 16.32 2.45
C ILE A 163 -0.45 16.44 2.54
N LEU A 164 0.28 15.80 1.62
CA LEU A 164 1.75 15.90 1.58
C LEU A 164 2.22 17.34 1.35
N CYS A 165 1.64 18.06 0.40
CA CYS A 165 1.95 19.46 0.16
C CYS A 165 1.67 20.34 1.38
N LEU A 166 0.68 20.00 2.19
CA LEU A 166 0.31 20.74 3.39
C LEU A 166 1.25 20.44 4.58
N THR A 167 1.78 19.22 4.65
CA THR A 167 2.70 18.80 5.72
C THR A 167 4.16 19.23 5.48
N LEU A 168 4.58 19.37 4.22
CA LEU A 168 5.91 19.86 3.84
C LEU A 168 6.32 21.21 4.47
N PRO A 169 5.52 22.29 4.37
CA PRO A 169 5.88 23.60 4.95
C PRO A 169 5.88 23.58 6.50
N PHE A 170 5.02 22.77 7.12
CA PHE A 170 4.95 22.62 8.57
C PHE A 170 6.26 22.11 9.18
N ARG A 171 6.95 21.18 8.51
CA ARG A 171 8.26 20.68 8.94
C ARG A 171 9.38 21.69 8.74
N PHE A 172 9.35 22.47 7.65
CA PHE A 172 10.36 23.49 7.39
C PHE A 172 10.38 24.57 8.47
N PHE A 173 9.19 24.91 9.00
CA PHE A 173 9.05 25.89 10.08
C PHE A 173 9.55 25.36 11.44
N TYR A 174 9.27 24.09 11.78
CA TYR A 174 9.65 23.50 13.07
C TYR A 174 11.14 23.16 13.24
N ARG A 175 11.91 23.08 12.14
CA ARG A 175 13.36 22.81 12.17
C ARG A 175 14.21 24.09 12.21
N LYS A 176 13.58 25.26 12.17
CA LYS A 176 14.26 26.57 12.20
C LYS A 176 14.11 27.32 13.53
N SER A 177 13.48 26.70 14.54
CA SER A 177 13.39 27.23 15.91
C SER A 177 14.05 26.32 16.92
#